data_AF-A0A2E2EEK7-F1
#
_entry.id   AF-A0A2E2EEK7-F1
#
_cell.length_a   1.000
_cell.length_b   1.000
_cell.length_c   1.000
_cell.angle_alpha   90.00
_cell.angle_beta   90.00
_cell.angle_gamma   90.00
#
_symmetry.space_group_name_H-M   'P 1'
#
loop_
_entity.id
_entity.type
_entity.pdbx_description
1 polymer ?
#
loop_
_entity_poly.entity_id
_entity_poly.type
_entity_poly.pdbx_seq_one_letter_code
_entity_poly.pdbx_strand_id
1 'polypeptide(L)'
;MKALFMAMAFVVSSCSTTMDSLSLLSTNKVTRMKHDQKDYKKPEFYLMNSKKFLGTRAPASLKSITKNDEKYKPVSNRQLYFISFYKQQRVLEGLLGLKKHQKSCPRFHDFLLKADVEAEIIASQYTTKLNFSPVQKDPEHVAFFPILSTPYSQNKDLFTALRENDWKDAESMTREALYVHYQNNQKELFELCETGVSSGYYLYENLVTYFKNNQKFHQSQESIAALLKIPVIANMFILKSLKPLDENIKTLGLENHEVSLLKRSEVDWFKSYMSYLERKRIYSYKKITAFK
;
A
#
# COMPACT_ATOMS: atom_id res chain seq x y z
N MET A 1 20.07 -71.90 1.53
CA MET A 1 19.20 -70.71 1.66
C MET A 1 19.94 -69.65 2.46
N LYS A 2 20.54 -68.65 1.81
CA LYS A 2 21.27 -67.56 2.47
C LYS A 2 20.32 -66.36 2.58
N ALA A 3 20.06 -65.94 3.82
CA ALA A 3 19.18 -64.82 4.14
C ALA A 3 19.85 -63.50 3.71
N LEU A 4 19.15 -62.75 2.87
CA LEU A 4 19.54 -61.42 2.38
C LEU A 4 19.08 -60.39 3.43
N PHE A 5 19.99 -59.92 4.28
CA PHE A 5 19.74 -58.83 5.21
C PHE A 5 19.73 -57.50 4.43
N MET A 6 18.53 -57.01 4.10
CA MET A 6 18.33 -55.73 3.44
C MET A 6 18.37 -54.63 4.51
N ALA A 7 19.53 -53.98 4.64
CA ALA A 7 19.72 -52.83 5.53
C ALA A 7 18.91 -51.63 5.03
N MET A 8 17.85 -51.30 5.75
CA MET A 8 16.99 -50.16 5.51
C MET A 8 17.76 -48.90 5.94
N ALA A 9 18.33 -48.18 4.97
CA ALA A 9 18.96 -46.89 5.18
C ALA A 9 17.89 -45.88 5.63
N PHE A 10 17.93 -45.51 6.91
CA PHE A 10 17.21 -44.36 7.44
C PHE A 10 17.74 -43.10 6.75
N VAL A 11 17.00 -42.63 5.75
CA VAL A 11 17.15 -41.28 5.23
C VAL A 11 16.70 -40.35 6.36
N VAL A 12 17.68 -39.82 7.09
CA VAL A 12 17.47 -38.74 8.04
C VAL A 12 16.95 -37.56 7.22
N SER A 13 15.63 -37.35 7.26
CA SER A 13 14.99 -36.18 6.68
C SER A 13 15.50 -34.98 7.47
N SER A 14 16.53 -34.33 6.95
CA SER A 14 16.94 -33.01 7.38
C SER A 14 15.74 -32.09 7.24
N CYS A 15 15.06 -31.82 8.36
CA CYS A 15 14.22 -30.65 8.50
C CYS A 15 15.17 -29.45 8.33
N SER A 16 15.34 -29.03 7.08
CA SER A 16 15.72 -27.68 6.72
C SER A 16 14.74 -26.77 7.43
N THR A 17 15.08 -26.33 8.64
CA THR A 17 14.54 -25.11 9.20
C THR A 17 14.98 -24.03 8.24
N THR A 18 14.12 -23.69 7.28
CA THR A 18 14.22 -22.47 6.50
C THR A 18 14.40 -21.36 7.51
N MET A 19 15.65 -20.91 7.69
CA MET A 19 15.96 -19.78 8.54
C MET A 19 15.09 -18.65 8.04
N ASP A 20 14.19 -18.22 8.90
CA ASP A 20 13.19 -17.21 8.66
C ASP A 20 13.94 -15.87 8.50
N SER A 21 14.46 -15.62 7.30
CA SER A 21 15.32 -14.49 6.94
C SER A 21 14.61 -13.14 7.11
N LEU A 22 13.31 -13.19 7.41
CA LEU A 22 12.39 -12.10 7.74
C LEU A 22 12.23 -11.84 9.25
N SER A 23 12.62 -12.76 10.13
CA SER A 23 12.57 -12.54 11.59
C SER A 23 13.54 -11.43 12.07
N LEU A 24 14.51 -11.07 11.24
CA LEU A 24 15.59 -10.11 11.53
C LEU A 24 15.17 -8.63 11.61
N LEU A 25 13.95 -8.28 11.22
CA LEU A 25 13.44 -6.89 11.33
C LEU A 25 12.47 -6.67 12.49
N SER A 26 12.29 -7.65 13.37
CA SER A 26 11.55 -7.47 14.63
C SER A 26 12.37 -6.63 15.62
N THR A 27 12.65 -5.37 15.29
CA THR A 27 13.18 -4.39 16.25
C THR A 27 12.01 -3.75 16.99
N ASN A 28 12.26 -3.21 18.18
CA ASN A 28 11.22 -2.57 19.02
C ASN A 28 10.51 -1.36 18.35
N LYS A 29 10.95 -0.92 17.16
CA LYS A 29 10.47 0.29 16.48
C LYS A 29 9.61 0.02 15.26
N VAL A 30 9.79 -1.12 14.60
CA VAL A 30 9.07 -1.50 13.37
C VAL A 30 8.42 -2.86 13.56
N THR A 31 7.14 -2.94 13.22
CA THR A 31 6.39 -4.19 13.24
C THR A 31 5.89 -4.49 11.85
N ARG A 32 6.17 -5.69 11.34
CA ARG A 32 5.57 -6.17 10.10
C ARG A 32 4.13 -6.63 10.37
N MET A 33 3.17 -6.12 9.62
CA MET A 33 1.81 -6.65 9.63
C MET A 33 1.83 -8.06 9.05
N LYS A 34 1.34 -9.04 9.80
CA LYS A 34 1.18 -10.41 9.33
C LYS A 34 -0.25 -10.65 8.86
N HIS A 35 -0.41 -11.46 7.82
CA HIS A 35 -1.71 -12.02 7.45
C HIS A 35 -1.76 -13.49 7.83
N ASP A 36 -2.76 -13.86 8.64
CA ASP A 36 -2.91 -15.26 9.10
C ASP A 36 -3.48 -16.19 8.00
N GLN A 37 -3.84 -15.63 6.84
CA GLN A 37 -4.45 -16.35 5.73
C GLN A 37 -3.37 -16.80 4.72
N LYS A 38 -3.22 -18.12 4.53
CA LYS A 38 -2.21 -18.72 3.65
C LYS A 38 -2.21 -18.18 2.21
N ASP A 39 -3.38 -17.88 1.67
CA ASP A 39 -3.55 -17.43 0.28
C ASP A 39 -3.62 -15.90 0.12
N TYR A 40 -3.30 -15.14 1.18
CA TYR A 40 -3.46 -13.70 1.16
C TYR A 40 -2.30 -13.01 0.44
N LYS A 41 -2.56 -12.51 -0.77
CA LYS A 41 -1.54 -11.93 -1.67
C LYS A 41 -1.33 -10.42 -1.54
N LYS A 42 -1.79 -9.79 -0.45
CA LYS A 42 -1.63 -8.33 -0.28
C LYS A 42 -0.34 -8.00 0.48
N PRO A 43 0.18 -6.77 0.33
CA PRO A 43 1.38 -6.33 1.02
C PRO A 43 1.32 -6.54 2.55
N GLU A 44 2.42 -7.04 3.11
CA GLU A 44 2.68 -7.12 4.55
C GLU A 44 3.45 -5.88 4.99
N PHE A 45 2.73 -4.79 5.22
CA PHE A 45 3.33 -3.49 5.49
C PHE A 45 4.19 -3.46 6.77
N TYR A 46 5.32 -2.79 6.67
CA TYR A 46 6.12 -2.40 7.84
C TYR A 46 5.51 -1.16 8.49
N LEU A 47 5.10 -1.29 9.75
CA LEU A 47 4.45 -0.25 10.53
C LEU A 47 5.40 0.28 11.59
N MET A 48 5.44 1.60 11.75
CA MET A 48 6.09 2.18 12.92
C MET A 48 5.21 1.99 14.16
N ASN A 49 5.86 1.81 15.31
CA ASN A 49 5.18 1.88 16.61
C ASN A 49 4.44 3.23 16.76
N SER A 50 3.12 3.17 16.85
CA SER A 50 2.18 4.29 16.70
C SER A 50 2.19 5.27 17.87
N LYS A 51 2.76 4.92 19.03
CA LYS A 51 2.74 5.76 20.25
C LYS A 51 3.27 7.19 20.02
N LYS A 52 4.19 7.39 19.06
CA LYS A 52 4.76 8.70 18.75
C LYS A 52 3.91 9.57 17.81
N PHE A 53 2.97 8.96 17.09
CA PHE A 53 2.12 9.65 16.11
C PHE A 53 0.79 10.12 16.72
N LEU A 54 0.28 9.38 17.70
CA LEU A 54 -1.00 9.60 18.39
C LEU A 54 -1.17 10.98 19.08
N GLY A 55 -0.10 11.73 19.30
CA GLY A 55 -0.15 13.05 19.95
C GLY A 55 -0.09 14.25 18.99
N THR A 56 0.16 14.05 17.70
CA THR A 56 0.32 15.18 16.77
C THR A 56 -1.02 15.64 16.21
N ARG A 57 -1.40 16.89 16.51
CA ARG A 57 -2.56 17.56 15.90
C ARG A 57 -2.48 17.46 14.38
N ALA A 58 -3.62 17.22 13.73
CA ALA A 58 -3.70 17.21 12.28
C ALA A 58 -3.21 18.56 11.70
N PRO A 59 -2.54 18.58 10.53
CA PRO A 59 -2.06 19.82 9.93
C PRO A 59 -3.20 20.82 9.71
N ALA A 60 -3.02 22.07 10.13
CA ALA A 60 -4.00 23.15 9.97
C ALA A 60 -4.32 23.49 8.50
N SER A 61 -3.49 23.04 7.55
CA SER A 61 -3.67 23.25 6.10
C SER A 61 -4.75 22.36 5.47
N LEU A 62 -5.36 21.46 6.23
CA LEU A 62 -6.52 20.68 5.78
C LEU A 62 -7.76 21.57 5.81
N LYS A 63 -7.91 22.46 4.83
CA LYS A 63 -9.19 23.12 4.57
C LYS A 63 -10.24 22.02 4.43
N SER A 64 -11.19 21.97 5.36
CA SER A 64 -12.34 21.10 5.25
C SER A 64 -13.03 21.42 3.93
N ILE A 65 -13.08 20.48 2.99
CA ILE A 65 -14.03 20.53 1.86
C ILE A 65 -15.38 20.91 2.47
N THR A 66 -15.80 22.15 2.25
CA THR A 66 -17.03 22.72 2.77
C THR A 66 -18.19 22.06 2.07
N LYS A 67 -19.30 21.83 2.78
CA LYS A 67 -20.51 21.15 2.27
C LYS A 67 -21.13 21.80 1.02
N ASN A 68 -20.63 22.94 0.58
CA ASN A 68 -21.14 23.73 -0.55
C ASN A 68 -20.42 23.46 -1.89
N ASP A 69 -19.57 22.43 -2.00
CA ASP A 69 -19.13 21.95 -3.32
C ASP A 69 -20.29 21.19 -4.01
N GLU A 70 -21.32 21.93 -4.42
CA GLU A 70 -22.51 21.46 -5.16
C GLU A 70 -22.17 20.70 -6.44
N LYS A 71 -20.91 20.78 -6.89
CA LYS A 71 -20.40 20.06 -8.07
C LYS A 71 -20.33 18.53 -7.87
N TYR A 72 -20.36 18.04 -6.63
CA TYR A 72 -20.34 16.60 -6.35
C TYR A 72 -21.73 16.11 -5.96
N LYS A 73 -22.47 15.55 -6.92
CA LYS A 73 -23.63 14.69 -6.61
C LYS A 73 -23.20 13.65 -5.56
N PRO A 74 -24.05 13.34 -4.56
CA PRO A 74 -23.70 12.39 -3.51
C PRO A 74 -23.35 11.02 -4.12
N VAL A 75 -22.06 10.71 -4.14
CA VAL A 75 -21.53 9.45 -4.67
C VAL A 75 -21.74 8.37 -3.60
N SER A 76 -22.27 7.20 -3.96
CA SER A 76 -22.42 6.06 -3.03
C SER A 76 -21.06 5.53 -2.55
N ASN A 77 -21.03 4.77 -1.44
CA ASN A 77 -19.80 4.12 -0.94
C ASN A 77 -19.14 3.25 -2.00
N ARG A 78 -19.96 2.48 -2.70
CA ARG A 78 -19.56 1.59 -3.79
C ARG A 78 -18.92 2.35 -4.95
N GLN A 79 -19.57 3.41 -5.43
CA GLN A 79 -19.00 4.26 -6.49
C GLN A 79 -17.72 4.98 -6.03
N LEU A 80 -17.67 5.44 -4.77
CA LEU A 80 -16.50 6.11 -4.20
C LEU A 80 -15.30 5.15 -4.06
N TYR A 81 -15.54 3.92 -3.61
CA TYR A 81 -14.52 2.88 -3.56
C TYR A 81 -14.01 2.57 -4.97
N PHE A 82 -14.93 2.29 -5.90
CA PHE A 82 -14.61 1.96 -7.27
C PHE A 82 -13.80 3.06 -7.97
N ILE A 83 -14.23 4.32 -7.92
CA ILE A 83 -13.53 5.40 -8.63
C ILE A 83 -12.12 5.61 -8.10
N SER A 84 -11.96 5.50 -6.79
CA SER A 84 -10.66 5.62 -6.13
C SER A 84 -9.74 4.50 -6.58
N PHE A 85 -10.22 3.25 -6.50
CA PHE A 85 -9.45 2.08 -6.90
C PHE A 85 -9.10 2.09 -8.39
N TYR A 86 -10.05 2.44 -9.25
CA TYR A 86 -9.87 2.56 -10.69
C TYR A 86 -8.80 3.59 -11.02
N LYS A 87 -8.88 4.82 -10.48
CA LYS A 87 -7.86 5.85 -10.73
C LYS A 87 -6.47 5.43 -10.27
N GLN A 88 -6.37 4.79 -9.10
CA GLN A 88 -5.10 4.24 -8.62
C GLN A 88 -4.53 3.17 -9.57
N GLN A 89 -5.38 2.31 -10.15
CA GLN A 89 -4.96 1.37 -11.20
C GLN A 89 -4.44 2.08 -12.44
N ARG A 90 -5.11 3.15 -12.88
CA ARG A 90 -4.68 3.95 -14.03
C ARG A 90 -3.30 4.60 -13.81
N VAL A 91 -3.02 5.06 -12.59
CA VAL A 91 -1.69 5.56 -12.22
C VAL A 91 -0.63 4.46 -12.34
N LEU A 92 -0.92 3.25 -11.86
CA LEU A 92 -0.01 2.10 -11.97
C LEU A 92 0.23 1.71 -13.44
N GLU A 93 -0.80 1.66 -14.28
CA GLU A 93 -0.65 1.41 -15.71
C GLU A 93 0.30 2.43 -16.37
N GLY A 94 0.10 3.72 -16.08
CA GLY A 94 0.95 4.80 -16.62
C GLY A 94 2.40 4.69 -16.16
N LEU A 95 2.64 4.40 -14.88
CA LEU A 95 3.97 4.18 -14.30
C LEU A 95 4.71 3.01 -14.95
N LEU A 96 3.97 1.93 -15.23
CA LEU A 96 4.50 0.70 -15.80
C LEU A 96 4.62 0.76 -17.33
N GLY A 97 4.12 1.82 -17.98
CA GLY A 97 4.08 1.93 -19.44
C GLY A 97 3.13 0.91 -20.08
N LEU A 98 2.12 0.46 -19.34
CA LEU A 98 1.14 -0.50 -19.83
C LEU A 98 0.10 0.22 -20.69
N LYS A 99 -0.38 -0.47 -21.73
CA LYS A 99 -1.51 0.01 -22.51
C LYS A 99 -2.76 -0.02 -21.65
N LYS A 100 -3.60 1.01 -21.80
CA LYS A 100 -4.90 1.15 -21.12
C LYS A 100 -5.77 -0.09 -21.41
N HIS A 101 -5.94 -0.99 -20.43
CA HIS A 101 -6.42 -2.34 -20.74
C HIS A 101 -7.96 -2.53 -20.67
N GLN A 102 -8.68 -1.65 -19.96
CA GLN A 102 -10.12 -1.80 -19.76
C GLN A 102 -10.89 -0.59 -20.29
N LYS A 103 -11.56 -0.76 -21.44
CA LYS A 103 -12.46 0.27 -22.00
C LYS A 103 -13.90 0.15 -21.49
N SER A 104 -14.28 -1.00 -20.93
CA SER A 104 -15.65 -1.26 -20.50
C SER A 104 -15.71 -1.78 -19.08
N CYS A 105 -16.62 -1.19 -18.30
CA CYS A 105 -16.92 -1.54 -16.93
C CYS A 105 -18.44 -1.43 -16.75
N PRO A 106 -19.23 -2.45 -17.16
CA PRO A 106 -20.68 -2.32 -17.33
C PRO A 106 -21.41 -1.79 -16.09
N ARG A 107 -21.02 -2.25 -14.89
CA ARG A 107 -21.64 -1.84 -13.62
C ARG A 107 -21.41 -0.37 -13.26
N PHE A 108 -20.37 0.24 -13.81
CA PHE A 108 -19.99 1.62 -13.52
C PHE A 108 -19.89 2.48 -14.78
N HIS A 109 -20.40 2.02 -15.93
CA HIS A 109 -20.22 2.67 -17.23
C HIS A 109 -20.70 4.12 -17.22
N ASP A 110 -21.98 4.34 -16.90
CA ASP A 110 -22.57 5.69 -16.82
C ASP A 110 -21.86 6.58 -15.80
N PHE A 111 -21.37 5.97 -14.72
CA PHE A 111 -20.65 6.69 -13.68
C PHE A 111 -19.27 7.14 -14.16
N LEU A 112 -18.53 6.28 -14.86
CA LEU A 112 -17.23 6.62 -15.48
C LEU A 112 -17.38 7.71 -16.54
N LEU A 113 -18.42 7.65 -17.38
CA LEU A 113 -18.70 8.68 -18.37
C LEU A 113 -18.96 10.04 -17.72
N LYS A 114 -19.71 10.07 -16.62
CA LYS A 114 -20.07 11.32 -15.91
C LYS A 114 -18.95 11.87 -15.03
N ALA A 115 -18.10 11.00 -14.49
CA ALA A 115 -17.06 11.39 -13.55
C ALA A 115 -15.84 12.02 -14.23
N ASP A 116 -15.86 12.19 -15.56
CA ASP A 116 -14.77 12.74 -16.37
C ASP A 116 -13.41 12.16 -15.95
N VAL A 117 -13.38 10.83 -15.83
CA VAL A 117 -12.21 10.10 -15.33
C VAL A 117 -11.05 10.13 -16.35
N GLU A 118 -11.27 10.77 -17.49
CA GLU A 118 -10.26 11.04 -18.51
C GLU A 118 -9.32 12.19 -18.13
N ALA A 119 -9.68 13.02 -17.14
CA ALA A 119 -8.85 14.10 -16.65
C ALA A 119 -7.49 13.59 -16.13
N GLU A 120 -6.46 13.85 -16.95
CA GLU A 120 -5.03 13.57 -16.79
C GLU A 120 -4.66 12.56 -15.70
N ILE A 121 -4.40 11.32 -16.11
CA ILE A 121 -3.62 10.40 -15.29
C ILE A 121 -2.25 11.05 -15.09
N ILE A 122 -2.03 11.66 -13.92
CA ILE A 122 -0.77 12.34 -13.64
C ILE A 122 0.29 11.31 -13.21
N ALA A 123 0.50 10.29 -14.05
CA ALA A 123 1.58 9.32 -13.87
C ALA A 123 2.94 10.03 -13.79
N SER A 124 3.08 11.20 -14.43
CA SER A 124 4.26 12.06 -14.35
C SER A 124 4.57 12.59 -12.94
N GLN A 125 3.61 12.59 -12.01
CA GLN A 125 3.85 12.94 -10.60
C GLN A 125 4.51 11.82 -9.80
N TYR A 126 4.70 10.63 -10.39
CA TYR A 126 5.22 9.46 -9.71
C TYR A 126 6.49 8.97 -10.41
N THR A 127 7.36 8.31 -9.66
CA THR A 127 8.60 7.76 -10.18
C THR A 127 8.93 6.40 -9.57
N THR A 128 9.49 5.51 -10.38
CA THR A 128 10.07 4.24 -9.91
C THR A 128 11.55 4.39 -9.56
N LYS A 129 12.16 5.54 -9.86
CA LYS A 129 13.54 5.90 -9.51
C LYS A 129 13.61 6.41 -8.07
N LEU A 130 13.40 5.49 -7.13
CA LEU A 130 13.48 5.79 -5.71
C LEU A 130 14.89 5.54 -5.17
N ASN A 131 15.35 6.40 -4.28
CA ASN A 131 16.65 6.23 -3.63
C ASN A 131 16.48 5.45 -2.33
N PHE A 132 16.86 4.17 -2.26
CA PHE A 132 16.69 3.40 -1.01
C PHE A 132 17.89 3.47 -0.04
N SER A 133 18.86 4.35 -0.28
CA SER A 133 20.03 4.53 0.60
C SER A 133 19.67 4.68 2.09
N PRO A 134 18.59 5.38 2.49
CA PRO A 134 18.23 5.46 3.91
C PRO A 134 17.86 4.13 4.55
N VAL A 135 17.24 3.23 3.80
CA VAL A 135 16.85 1.91 4.29
C VAL A 135 18.03 0.95 4.25
N GLN A 136 18.90 1.09 3.24
CA GLN A 136 20.15 0.32 3.16
C GLN A 136 21.05 0.57 4.37
N LYS A 137 21.16 1.83 4.82
CA LYS A 137 21.99 2.20 5.99
C LYS A 137 21.31 1.89 7.32
N ASP A 138 20.00 2.06 7.40
CA ASP A 138 19.21 1.81 8.61
C ASP A 138 17.92 1.07 8.22
N PRO A 139 17.89 -0.27 8.37
CA PRO A 139 16.73 -1.07 7.99
C PRO A 139 15.43 -0.68 8.73
N GLU A 140 15.51 0.00 9.87
CA GLU A 140 14.31 0.48 10.58
C GLU A 140 13.56 1.57 9.79
N HIS A 141 14.23 2.20 8.81
CA HIS A 141 13.59 3.15 7.90
C HIS A 141 12.65 2.48 6.90
N VAL A 142 12.58 1.15 6.81
CA VAL A 142 11.69 0.44 5.87
C VAL A 142 10.22 0.87 6.00
N ALA A 143 9.75 1.20 7.21
CA ALA A 143 8.38 1.69 7.45
C ALA A 143 8.09 3.06 6.79
N PHE A 144 9.11 3.82 6.41
CA PHE A 144 8.97 5.08 5.66
C PHE A 144 8.78 4.88 4.17
N PHE A 145 8.95 3.64 3.69
CA PHE A 145 8.87 3.28 2.28
C PHE A 145 7.84 2.16 2.09
N PRO A 146 6.53 2.49 2.15
CA PRO A 146 5.45 1.52 1.93
C PRO A 146 5.62 0.64 0.68
N ILE A 147 6.18 1.18 -0.41
CA ILE A 147 6.52 0.44 -1.61
C ILE A 147 7.40 -0.80 -1.36
N LEU A 148 8.27 -0.77 -0.34
CA LEU A 148 9.15 -1.91 -0.04
C LEU A 148 8.39 -3.12 0.51
N SER A 149 7.12 -2.95 0.89
CA SER A 149 6.25 -4.04 1.34
C SER A 149 5.50 -4.72 0.19
N THR A 150 5.61 -4.22 -1.05
CA THR A 150 4.86 -4.81 -2.17
C THR A 150 5.40 -6.21 -2.50
N PRO A 151 4.51 -7.14 -2.89
CA PRO A 151 4.93 -8.47 -3.35
C PRO A 151 5.85 -8.34 -4.56
N TYR A 152 7.02 -8.98 -4.50
CA TYR A 152 7.95 -9.13 -5.62
C TYR A 152 7.83 -10.52 -6.25
N SER A 153 7.64 -11.55 -5.42
CA SER A 153 7.32 -12.92 -5.84
C SER A 153 6.31 -13.53 -4.87
N GLN A 154 5.97 -14.82 -5.02
CA GLN A 154 4.99 -15.48 -4.14
C GLN A 154 5.36 -15.38 -2.65
N ASN A 155 6.65 -15.43 -2.31
CA ASN A 155 7.12 -15.51 -0.93
C ASN A 155 8.10 -14.39 -0.55
N LYS A 156 8.28 -13.38 -1.40
CA LYS A 156 9.22 -12.27 -1.16
C LYS A 156 8.55 -10.94 -1.44
N ASP A 157 8.74 -9.99 -0.53
CA ASP A 157 8.46 -8.58 -0.79
C ASP A 157 9.66 -7.90 -1.47
N LEU A 158 9.44 -6.68 -1.96
CA LEU A 158 10.48 -5.88 -2.61
C LEU A 158 11.67 -5.62 -1.68
N PHE A 159 11.43 -5.35 -0.39
CA PHE A 159 12.51 -5.17 0.59
C PHE A 159 13.46 -6.36 0.64
N THR A 160 12.91 -7.56 0.80
CA THR A 160 13.67 -8.81 0.91
C THR A 160 14.45 -9.06 -0.38
N ALA A 161 13.78 -8.91 -1.53
CA ALA A 161 14.40 -9.09 -2.84
C ALA A 161 15.57 -8.12 -3.06
N LEU A 162 15.39 -6.83 -2.73
CA LEU A 162 16.46 -5.83 -2.83
C LEU A 162 17.64 -6.16 -1.91
N ARG A 163 17.37 -6.58 -0.67
CA ARG A 163 18.44 -6.92 0.28
C ARG A 163 19.27 -8.11 -0.21
N GLU A 164 18.61 -9.14 -0.75
CA GLU A 164 19.28 -10.32 -1.31
C GLU A 164 20.10 -10.00 -2.57
N ASN A 165 19.72 -8.96 -3.32
CA ASN A 165 20.44 -8.49 -4.51
C ASN A 165 21.43 -7.33 -4.21
N ASP A 166 21.80 -7.11 -2.95
CA ASP A 166 22.66 -6.00 -2.51
C ASP A 166 22.20 -4.62 -3.02
N TRP A 167 20.88 -4.42 -3.14
CA TRP A 167 20.23 -3.22 -3.65
C TRP A 167 20.58 -2.87 -5.11
N LYS A 168 21.16 -3.80 -5.87
CA LYS A 168 21.39 -3.65 -7.30
C LYS A 168 20.06 -3.65 -8.05
N ASP A 169 20.02 -2.95 -9.18
CA ASP A 169 18.86 -2.86 -10.07
C ASP A 169 17.55 -2.43 -9.40
N ALA A 170 17.65 -1.59 -8.36
CA ALA A 170 16.52 -1.25 -7.51
C ALA A 170 15.32 -0.66 -8.27
N GLU A 171 15.56 0.12 -9.31
CA GLU A 171 14.49 0.65 -10.18
C GLU A 171 13.77 -0.49 -10.92
N SER A 172 14.51 -1.42 -11.53
CA SER A 172 13.94 -2.56 -12.26
C SER A 172 13.11 -3.44 -11.34
N MET A 173 13.65 -3.79 -10.17
CA MET A 173 12.95 -4.61 -9.17
C MET A 173 11.71 -3.90 -8.61
N THR A 174 11.77 -2.58 -8.44
CA THR A 174 10.60 -1.77 -8.04
C THR A 174 9.50 -1.84 -9.10
N ARG A 175 9.85 -1.73 -10.38
CA ARG A 175 8.89 -1.86 -11.50
C ARG A 175 8.26 -3.25 -11.53
N GLU A 176 9.05 -4.29 -11.33
CA GLU A 176 8.56 -5.67 -11.29
C GLU A 176 7.61 -5.91 -10.10
N ALA A 177 7.96 -5.47 -8.89
CA ALA A 177 7.06 -5.56 -7.73
C ALA A 177 5.74 -4.80 -7.94
N LEU A 178 5.82 -3.61 -8.56
CA LEU A 178 4.62 -2.85 -8.93
C LEU A 178 3.77 -3.57 -9.98
N TYR A 179 4.40 -4.27 -10.93
CA TYR A 179 3.70 -5.06 -11.93
C TYR A 179 2.96 -6.24 -11.29
N VAL A 180 3.60 -6.97 -10.36
CA VAL A 180 2.93 -8.04 -9.59
C VAL A 180 1.77 -7.49 -8.77
N HIS A 181 1.98 -6.36 -8.09
CA HIS A 181 0.92 -5.67 -7.33
C HIS A 181 -0.24 -5.21 -8.21
N TYR A 182 0.07 -4.68 -9.40
CA TYR A 182 -0.91 -4.32 -10.43
C TYR A 182 -1.74 -5.54 -10.86
N GLN A 183 -1.11 -6.66 -11.20
CA GLN A 183 -1.82 -7.88 -11.60
C GLN A 183 -2.77 -8.40 -10.52
N ASN A 184 -2.36 -8.34 -9.25
CA ASN A 184 -3.22 -8.72 -8.13
C ASN A 184 -4.46 -7.82 -8.04
N ASN A 185 -4.28 -6.50 -8.20
CA ASN A 185 -5.37 -5.54 -8.18
C ASN A 185 -6.29 -5.61 -9.41
N GLN A 186 -5.78 -6.02 -10.58
CA GLN A 186 -6.57 -6.17 -11.79
C GLN A 186 -7.70 -7.20 -11.62
N LYS A 187 -7.47 -8.26 -10.84
CA LYS A 187 -8.50 -9.27 -10.53
C LYS A 187 -9.70 -8.65 -9.80
N GLU A 188 -9.42 -7.80 -8.83
CA GLU A 188 -10.46 -7.08 -8.09
C GLU A 188 -11.14 -6.01 -8.96
N LEU A 189 -10.37 -5.29 -9.79
CA LEU A 189 -10.97 -4.32 -10.70
C LEU A 189 -11.95 -4.98 -11.67
N PHE A 190 -11.57 -6.15 -12.21
CA PHE A 190 -12.45 -6.96 -13.05
C PHE A 190 -13.71 -7.38 -12.31
N GLU A 191 -13.60 -7.91 -11.09
CA GLU A 191 -14.73 -8.29 -10.24
C GLU A 191 -15.69 -7.11 -9.99
N LEU A 192 -15.15 -5.94 -9.65
CA LEU A 192 -15.93 -4.71 -9.49
C LEU A 192 -16.66 -4.34 -10.77
N CYS A 193 -16.01 -4.46 -11.93
CA CYS A 193 -16.64 -4.09 -13.19
C CYS A 193 -17.79 -5.01 -13.61
N GLU A 194 -17.68 -6.31 -13.32
CA GLU A 194 -18.69 -7.30 -13.65
C GLU A 194 -19.86 -7.30 -12.64
N THR A 195 -19.54 -7.26 -11.34
CA THR A 195 -20.53 -7.47 -10.27
C THR A 195 -20.94 -6.19 -9.54
N GLY A 196 -20.11 -5.15 -9.62
CA GLY A 196 -20.29 -3.89 -8.89
C GLY A 196 -19.69 -3.92 -7.49
N VAL A 197 -19.24 -5.07 -7.00
CA VAL A 197 -18.72 -5.28 -5.64
C VAL A 197 -17.45 -6.15 -5.70
N SER A 198 -16.74 -6.23 -4.58
CA SER A 198 -15.59 -7.10 -4.42
C SER A 198 -15.39 -7.44 -2.95
N SER A 199 -14.59 -8.46 -2.66
CA SER A 199 -14.15 -8.73 -1.28
C SER A 199 -13.50 -7.51 -0.60
N GLY A 200 -12.70 -6.73 -1.35
CA GLY A 200 -12.09 -5.49 -0.87
C GLY A 200 -13.11 -4.39 -0.57
N TYR A 201 -14.16 -4.26 -1.39
CA TYR A 201 -15.26 -3.35 -1.13
C TYR A 201 -16.01 -3.70 0.17
N TYR A 202 -16.31 -4.98 0.40
CA TYR A 202 -16.97 -5.39 1.64
C TYR A 202 -16.11 -5.16 2.87
N LEU A 203 -14.79 -5.37 2.78
CA LEU A 203 -13.86 -5.00 3.86
C LEU A 203 -13.94 -3.50 4.17
N TYR A 204 -13.99 -2.66 3.13
CA TYR A 204 -14.16 -1.23 3.28
C TYR A 204 -15.50 -0.87 3.96
N GLU A 205 -16.60 -1.43 3.49
CA GLU A 205 -17.94 -1.16 4.03
C GLU A 205 -18.07 -1.60 5.50
N ASN A 206 -17.53 -2.77 5.83
CA ASN A 206 -17.48 -3.28 7.19
C ASN A 206 -16.63 -2.38 8.09
N LEU A 207 -15.46 -1.92 7.61
CA LEU A 207 -14.59 -1.04 8.40
C LEU A 207 -15.24 0.32 8.66
N VAL A 208 -15.89 0.91 7.65
CA VAL A 208 -16.67 2.15 7.78
C VAL A 208 -17.71 2.01 8.90
N THR A 209 -18.41 0.88 8.93
CA THR A 209 -19.41 0.59 9.95
C THR A 209 -18.78 0.37 11.33
N TYR A 210 -17.67 -0.36 11.39
CA TYR A 210 -16.96 -0.64 12.63
C TYR A 210 -16.39 0.63 13.27
N PHE A 211 -15.81 1.54 12.47
CA PHE A 211 -15.12 2.73 12.98
C PHE A 211 -16.10 3.76 13.55
N LYS A 212 -17.29 3.88 12.95
CA LYS A 212 -18.38 4.69 13.49
C LYS A 212 -18.77 4.31 14.91
N ASN A 213 -18.72 3.00 15.21
CA ASN A 213 -19.17 2.47 16.49
C ASN A 213 -18.04 2.30 17.51
N ASN A 214 -16.77 2.37 17.09
CA ASN A 214 -15.61 2.01 17.93
C ASN A 214 -14.49 3.07 17.88
N GLN A 215 -14.76 4.29 18.36
CA GLN A 215 -13.79 5.39 18.35
C GLN A 215 -12.47 5.07 19.08
N LYS A 216 -12.49 4.22 20.12
CA LYS A 216 -11.27 3.81 20.85
C LYS A 216 -10.29 3.01 19.98
N PHE A 217 -10.77 2.39 18.91
CA PHE A 217 -9.92 1.67 17.98
C PHE A 217 -9.13 2.63 17.07
N HIS A 218 -9.61 3.87 16.88
CA HIS A 218 -9.00 4.82 15.96
C HIS A 218 -7.55 5.11 16.33
N GLN A 219 -6.73 5.30 15.31
CA GLN A 219 -5.33 5.72 15.42
C GLN A 219 -4.38 4.72 16.12
N SER A 220 -4.87 3.54 16.51
CA SER A 220 -4.05 2.43 17.02
C SER A 220 -3.21 1.77 15.91
N GLN A 221 -2.19 1.01 16.28
CA GLN A 221 -1.39 0.26 15.29
C GLN A 221 -2.24 -0.83 14.60
N GLU A 222 -3.14 -1.44 15.36
CA GLU A 222 -4.13 -2.40 14.91
C GLU A 222 -5.09 -1.77 13.89
N SER A 223 -5.49 -0.50 14.10
CA SER A 223 -6.33 0.22 13.14
C SER A 223 -5.62 0.55 11.84
N ILE A 224 -4.33 0.90 11.89
CA ILE A 224 -3.51 1.10 10.70
C ILE A 224 -3.41 -0.22 9.93
N ALA A 225 -3.12 -1.32 10.62
CA ALA A 225 -3.07 -2.65 10.01
C ALA A 225 -4.42 -3.03 9.37
N ALA A 226 -5.54 -2.81 10.07
CA ALA A 226 -6.88 -3.08 9.55
C ALA A 226 -7.21 -2.22 8.32
N LEU A 227 -6.85 -0.93 8.33
CA LEU A 227 -7.01 -0.03 7.19
C LEU A 227 -6.22 -0.49 5.97
N LEU A 228 -4.98 -0.91 6.17
CA LEU A 228 -4.09 -1.37 5.10
C LEU A 228 -4.47 -2.73 4.50
N LYS A 229 -5.42 -3.46 5.11
CA LYS A 229 -6.08 -4.62 4.47
C LYS A 229 -7.06 -4.20 3.38
N ILE A 230 -7.50 -2.93 3.36
CA ILE A 230 -8.38 -2.40 2.33
C ILE A 230 -7.54 -2.01 1.10
N PRO A 231 -7.78 -2.60 -0.08
CA PRO A 231 -6.99 -2.39 -1.29
C PRO A 231 -6.82 -0.93 -1.69
N VAL A 232 -7.90 -0.14 -1.69
CA VAL A 232 -7.84 1.29 -2.06
C VAL A 232 -6.99 2.13 -1.09
N ILE A 233 -6.95 1.76 0.18
CA ILE A 233 -6.12 2.43 1.20
C ILE A 233 -4.66 1.99 1.07
N ALA A 234 -4.42 0.70 0.88
CA ALA A 234 -3.09 0.15 0.63
C ALA A 234 -2.44 0.76 -0.62
N ASN A 235 -3.22 0.89 -1.71
CA ASN A 235 -2.77 1.50 -2.95
C ASN A 235 -2.44 2.99 -2.76
N MET A 236 -3.30 3.74 -2.06
CA MET A 236 -3.01 5.13 -1.69
C MET A 236 -1.67 5.23 -0.93
N PHE A 237 -1.43 4.31 0.00
CA PHE A 237 -0.21 4.26 0.81
C PHE A 237 1.05 3.97 -0.03
N ILE A 238 0.95 3.01 -0.95
CA ILE A 238 2.03 2.65 -1.89
C ILE A 238 2.30 3.80 -2.87
N LEU A 239 1.28 4.28 -3.58
CA LEU A 239 1.42 5.33 -4.60
C LEU A 239 1.99 6.60 -4.00
N LYS A 240 1.60 6.96 -2.77
CA LYS A 240 2.16 8.12 -2.09
C LYS A 240 3.67 7.98 -1.87
N SER A 241 4.17 6.77 -1.63
CA SER A 241 5.61 6.51 -1.53
C SER A 241 6.36 6.54 -2.87
N LEU A 242 5.66 6.56 -4.00
CA LEU A 242 6.26 6.73 -5.33
C LEU A 242 6.35 8.19 -5.77
N LYS A 243 5.76 9.14 -5.03
CA LYS A 243 5.93 10.57 -5.32
C LYS A 243 7.38 10.98 -5.05
N PRO A 244 8.02 11.73 -5.97
CA PRO A 244 9.30 12.37 -5.71
C PRO A 244 9.27 13.17 -4.42
N LEU A 245 10.41 13.23 -3.75
CA LEU A 245 10.56 14.05 -2.56
C LEU A 245 10.69 15.49 -3.02
N ASP A 246 9.72 16.31 -2.66
CA ASP A 246 9.82 17.75 -2.82
C ASP A 246 9.69 18.37 -1.42
N GLU A 247 10.74 19.09 -1.03
CA GLU A 247 10.85 19.73 0.28
C GLU A 247 9.83 20.85 0.47
N ASN A 248 9.28 21.37 -0.63
CA ASN A 248 8.32 22.47 -0.62
C ASN A 248 6.86 22.00 -0.55
N ILE A 249 6.60 20.69 -0.68
CA ILE A 249 5.24 20.16 -0.61
C ILE A 249 4.74 20.21 0.84
N LYS A 250 3.89 21.19 1.12
CA LYS A 250 3.23 21.38 2.43
C LYS A 250 2.00 20.48 2.63
N THR A 251 1.50 19.81 1.59
CA THR A 251 0.25 19.05 1.64
C THR A 251 0.38 17.64 1.06
N LEU A 252 -0.29 16.69 1.72
CA LEU A 252 -0.50 15.35 1.17
C LEU A 252 -1.41 15.52 -0.05
N GLY A 253 -0.85 15.67 -1.25
CA GLY A 253 -1.60 15.84 -2.51
C GLY A 253 -2.41 14.59 -2.84
N LEU A 254 -3.52 14.40 -2.12
CA LEU A 254 -4.56 13.40 -2.33
C LEU A 254 -5.63 13.97 -3.25
N GLU A 255 -6.23 13.09 -4.06
CA GLU A 255 -7.37 13.48 -4.86
C GLU A 255 -8.64 13.65 -4.01
N ASN A 256 -9.60 14.44 -4.51
CA ASN A 256 -10.87 14.71 -3.82
C ASN A 256 -11.64 13.43 -3.44
N HIS A 257 -11.56 12.41 -4.28
CA HIS A 257 -12.21 11.12 -4.03
C HIS A 257 -11.52 10.36 -2.88
N GLU A 258 -10.19 10.38 -2.80
CA GLU A 258 -9.42 9.77 -1.71
C GLU A 258 -9.71 10.49 -0.38
N VAL A 259 -9.75 11.82 -0.43
CA VAL A 259 -10.14 12.64 0.72
C VAL A 259 -11.54 12.30 1.20
N SER A 260 -12.48 12.13 0.28
CA SER A 260 -13.87 11.77 0.58
C SER A 260 -13.98 10.35 1.14
N LEU A 261 -13.22 9.41 0.59
CA LEU A 261 -13.17 8.02 1.03
C LEU A 261 -12.67 7.92 2.47
N LEU A 262 -11.59 8.62 2.80
CA LEU A 262 -11.05 8.67 4.15
C LEU A 262 -12.02 9.34 5.14
N LYS A 263 -12.62 10.47 4.76
CA LYS A 263 -13.61 11.17 5.60
C LYS A 263 -14.81 10.29 5.90
N ARG A 264 -15.36 9.60 4.89
CA ARG A 264 -16.55 8.77 5.06
C ARG A 264 -16.31 7.52 5.90
N SER A 265 -15.07 7.06 5.93
CA SER A 265 -14.61 5.97 6.78
C SER A 265 -14.24 6.40 8.19
N GLU A 266 -14.34 7.70 8.51
CA GLU A 266 -13.88 8.28 9.78
C GLU A 266 -12.39 8.00 10.05
N VAL A 267 -11.59 8.00 8.98
CA VAL A 267 -10.12 7.79 9.01
C VAL A 267 -9.35 8.90 8.33
N ASP A 268 -9.87 10.11 8.39
CA ASP A 268 -9.16 11.30 7.92
C ASP A 268 -7.82 11.52 8.64
N TRP A 269 -7.70 11.07 9.90
CA TRP A 269 -6.44 11.01 10.65
C TRP A 269 -5.34 10.21 9.94
N PHE A 270 -5.69 9.25 9.08
CA PHE A 270 -4.71 8.45 8.34
C PHE A 270 -3.87 9.31 7.39
N LYS A 271 -4.39 10.46 6.95
CA LYS A 271 -3.62 11.46 6.18
C LYS A 271 -2.42 11.97 6.96
N SER A 272 -2.64 12.30 8.23
CA SER A 272 -1.59 12.76 9.13
C SER A 272 -0.51 11.69 9.30
N TYR A 273 -0.89 10.41 9.34
CA TYR A 273 0.04 9.28 9.43
C TYR A 273 0.91 9.19 8.17
N MET A 274 0.29 9.23 6.99
CA MET A 274 1.03 9.25 5.71
C MET A 274 1.98 10.46 5.61
N SER A 275 1.51 11.66 6.00
CA SER A 275 2.35 12.86 6.01
C SER A 275 3.52 12.75 7.00
N TYR A 276 3.30 12.09 8.14
CA TYR A 276 4.37 11.84 9.11
C TYR A 276 5.46 10.95 8.51
N LEU A 277 5.11 9.85 7.85
CA LEU A 277 6.08 8.97 7.19
C LEU A 277 6.81 9.69 6.06
N GLU A 278 6.11 10.50 5.26
CA GLU A 278 6.72 11.31 4.20
C GLU A 278 7.77 12.28 4.77
N ARG A 279 7.47 12.99 5.86
CA ARG A 279 8.45 13.87 6.54
C ARG A 279 9.65 13.09 7.07
N LYS A 280 9.42 11.92 7.67
CA LYS A 280 10.51 11.07 8.17
C LYS A 280 11.39 10.55 7.05
N ARG A 281 10.79 10.20 5.91
CA ARG A 281 11.50 9.86 4.69
C ARG A 281 12.40 10.99 4.24
N ILE A 282 11.87 12.21 4.05
CA ILE A 282 12.66 13.41 3.67
C ILE A 282 13.82 13.62 4.65
N TYR A 283 13.56 13.60 5.95
CA TYR A 283 14.58 13.79 6.99
C TYR A 283 15.70 12.75 6.90
N SER A 284 15.35 11.49 6.62
CA SER A 284 16.31 10.38 6.51
C SER A 284 17.27 10.58 5.33
N TYR A 285 16.81 11.19 4.23
CA TYR A 285 17.69 11.59 3.13
C TYR A 285 18.63 12.73 3.51
N LYS A 286 18.11 13.79 4.13
CA LYS A 286 18.91 14.96 4.54
C LYS A 286 20.06 14.55 5.46
N LYS A 287 19.79 13.67 6.41
CA LYS A 287 20.81 13.12 7.31
C LYS A 287 21.93 12.44 6.53
N ILE A 288 21.64 11.76 5.43
CA ILE A 288 22.65 11.03 4.65
C ILE A 288 23.46 11.95 3.74
N THR A 289 22.83 12.97 3.17
CA THR A 289 23.51 13.93 2.29
C THR A 289 24.39 14.91 3.05
N ALA A 290 24.06 15.22 4.32
CA ALA A 290 24.86 16.14 5.15
C ALA A 290 26.22 15.58 5.60
N PHE A 291 26.45 14.26 5.46
CA PHE A 291 27.73 13.61 5.80
C PHE A 291 28.58 13.26 4.57
N LYS A 292 28.25 13.82 3.40
CA LYS A 292 29.07 13.72 2.18
C LYS A 292 29.70 15.08 1.91
#